data_AF-A0A8T5PXI5-F1
#
_entry.id   AF-A0A8T5PXI5-F1
#
_cell.length_a   1.000
_cell.length_b   1.000
_cell.length_c   1.000
_cell.angle_alpha   90.00
_cell.angle_beta   90.00
_cell.angle_gamma   90.00
#
_symmetry.space_group_name_H-M   'P 1'
#
loop_
_entity.id
_entity.type
_entity.pdbx_description
1 polymer ?
#
loop_
_entity_poly.entity_id
_entity_poly.type
_entity_poly.pdbx_seq_one_letter_code
_entity_poly.pdbx_strand_id
1 'polypeptide(L)'
;MKHQYLVYATIGLVVFFVAFNVDRPSFTGMAVEESENIHAVNLNDVISDFFGVYSVEFPDSCGNVARDLYDNVAFRSIDDTAGFATPGNERIASINFVIDRTERIGTLDMLRMSPDTGENAMISLNVESAVWVARNVRHNFMAMDLFGRTADVFYVTRGRFSTPSIDCFFVVHKGRTVCDCKVHSISGISVAGITSYNPPDEYYDILMERAEIASSPRMTVN
;
A
#
# COMPACT_ATOMS: atom_id res chain seq x y z
N MET A 1 -15.88 -65.04 10.65
CA MET A 1 -14.80 -64.45 9.81
C MET A 1 -15.21 -63.19 9.05
N LYS A 2 -16.43 -63.05 8.50
CA LYS A 2 -16.85 -61.83 7.75
C LYS A 2 -16.83 -60.51 8.54
N HIS A 3 -17.06 -60.52 9.85
CA HIS A 3 -17.06 -59.29 10.67
C HIS A 3 -15.67 -58.77 11.05
N GLN A 4 -14.64 -59.62 11.07
CA GLN A 4 -13.28 -59.19 11.39
C GLN A 4 -12.69 -58.34 10.26
N TYR A 5 -12.94 -58.72 9.00
CA TYR A 5 -12.50 -57.93 7.84
C TYR A 5 -13.15 -56.54 7.77
N LEU A 6 -14.38 -56.40 8.27
CA LEU A 6 -15.10 -55.12 8.28
C LEU A 6 -14.52 -54.15 9.32
N VAL A 7 -14.06 -54.66 10.46
CA VAL A 7 -13.36 -53.86 11.49
C VAL A 7 -11.96 -53.45 11.03
N TYR A 8 -11.22 -54.33 10.35
CA TYR A 8 -9.92 -53.95 9.77
C TYR A 8 -10.06 -52.93 8.65
N ALA A 9 -11.12 -53.03 7.83
CA ALA A 9 -11.39 -52.06 6.77
C ALA A 9 -11.74 -50.67 7.34
N THR A 10 -12.52 -50.59 8.43
CA THR A 10 -12.86 -49.30 9.04
C THR A 10 -11.68 -48.66 9.77
N ILE A 11 -10.85 -49.45 10.46
CA ILE A 11 -9.62 -48.94 11.09
C ILE A 11 -8.64 -48.46 10.02
N GLY A 12 -8.48 -49.20 8.91
CA GLY A 12 -7.65 -48.78 7.78
C GLY A 12 -8.12 -47.47 7.15
N LEU A 13 -9.43 -47.26 7.04
CA LEU A 13 -10.01 -46.05 6.47
C LEU A 13 -9.84 -44.84 7.40
N VAL A 14 -9.99 -45.02 8.71
CA VAL A 14 -9.74 -43.94 9.69
C VAL A 14 -8.26 -43.55 9.73
N VAL A 15 -7.34 -44.53 9.70
CA VAL A 15 -5.90 -44.24 9.67
C VAL A 15 -5.49 -43.57 8.35
N PHE A 16 -6.10 -43.96 7.22
CA PHE A 16 -5.86 -43.31 5.93
C PHE A 16 -6.34 -41.85 5.91
N PHE A 17 -7.51 -41.55 6.49
CA PHE A 17 -8.01 -40.19 6.59
C PHE A 17 -7.23 -39.32 7.58
N VAL A 18 -6.73 -39.88 8.68
CA VAL A 18 -5.87 -39.16 9.62
C VAL A 18 -4.50 -38.89 8.97
N ALA A 19 -3.89 -39.87 8.30
CA ALA A 19 -2.62 -39.67 7.60
C ALA A 19 -2.73 -38.62 6.47
N PHE A 20 -3.85 -38.59 5.73
CA PHE A 20 -4.09 -37.57 4.70
C PHE A 20 -4.36 -36.16 5.25
N ASN A 21 -4.72 -36.02 6.53
CA ASN A 21 -4.96 -34.72 7.17
C ASN A 21 -3.79 -34.23 8.05
N VAL A 22 -2.75 -35.04 8.26
CA VAL A 22 -1.60 -34.67 9.11
C VAL A 22 -0.54 -33.85 8.35
N ASP A 23 -0.57 -33.82 7.02
CA ASP A 23 0.36 -33.05 6.19
C ASP A 23 -0.24 -31.75 5.59
N ARG A 24 -1.24 -31.16 6.26
CA ARG A 24 -1.50 -29.73 6.03
C ARG A 24 -0.69 -28.94 7.04
N PRO A 25 0.53 -28.46 6.71
CA PRO A 25 1.12 -27.40 7.50
C PRO A 25 0.08 -26.27 7.53
N SER A 26 -0.35 -25.89 8.73
CA SER A 26 -1.04 -24.62 8.95
C SER A 26 -0.04 -23.53 8.61
N PHE A 27 0.07 -23.22 7.32
CA PHE A 27 0.95 -22.21 6.79
C PHE A 27 0.35 -20.85 7.16
N THR A 28 0.79 -20.32 8.30
CA THR A 28 0.66 -18.90 8.62
C THR A 28 1.50 -18.13 7.62
N GLY A 29 0.84 -17.51 6.64
CA GLY A 29 1.42 -16.66 5.60
C GLY A 29 1.63 -17.40 4.27
N MET A 30 0.71 -17.24 3.32
CA MET A 30 1.00 -17.68 1.94
C MET A 30 2.15 -16.83 1.40
N ALA A 31 3.25 -17.47 1.03
CA ALA A 31 4.17 -16.90 0.06
C ALA A 31 3.39 -16.77 -1.26
N VAL A 32 3.42 -15.60 -1.88
CA VAL A 32 2.85 -15.40 -3.21
C VAL A 32 3.75 -16.17 -4.17
N GLU A 33 3.32 -17.34 -4.65
CA GLU A 33 4.02 -18.08 -5.69
C GLU A 33 4.00 -17.23 -6.98
N GLU A 34 5.17 -17.05 -7.61
CA GLU A 34 5.31 -16.51 -8.97
C GLU A 34 4.50 -17.38 -9.94
N SER A 35 3.26 -16.98 -10.22
CA SER A 35 2.50 -17.57 -11.31
C SER A 35 3.12 -17.13 -12.64
N GLU A 36 3.38 -18.07 -13.55
CA GLU A 36 3.72 -17.85 -14.96
C GLU A 36 2.65 -16.99 -15.66
N ASN A 37 2.69 -15.68 -15.46
CA ASN A 37 1.82 -14.73 -16.13
C ASN A 37 2.51 -14.25 -17.41
N ILE A 38 1.84 -14.48 -18.54
CA ILE A 38 2.25 -14.06 -19.90
C ILE A 38 2.18 -12.52 -20.05
N HIS A 39 1.71 -11.82 -19.02
CA HIS A 39 1.63 -10.37 -18.92
C HIS A 39 2.48 -9.87 -17.76
N ALA A 40 3.23 -8.79 -17.99
CA ALA A 40 4.06 -8.18 -16.96
C ALA A 40 3.14 -7.56 -15.90
N VAL A 41 3.15 -8.15 -14.69
CA VAL A 41 2.38 -7.69 -13.54
C VAL A 41 2.96 -6.36 -13.06
N ASN A 42 2.10 -5.37 -12.83
CA ASN A 42 2.48 -4.09 -12.24
C ASN A 42 1.96 -3.98 -10.78
N LEU A 43 2.44 -3.00 -10.01
CA LEU A 43 2.01 -2.86 -8.61
C LEU A 43 0.54 -2.43 -8.50
N ASN A 44 0.03 -1.69 -9.48
CA ASN A 44 -1.38 -1.33 -9.52
C ASN A 44 -2.28 -2.57 -9.66
N ASP A 45 -1.87 -3.59 -10.42
CA ASP A 45 -2.58 -4.88 -10.54
C ASP A 45 -2.59 -5.57 -9.17
N VAL A 46 -1.43 -5.62 -8.50
CA VAL A 46 -1.30 -6.20 -7.15
C VAL A 46 -2.17 -5.47 -6.13
N ILE A 47 -2.23 -4.14 -6.20
CA ILE A 47 -3.07 -3.30 -5.34
C ILE A 47 -4.56 -3.56 -5.61
N SER A 48 -4.93 -3.63 -6.89
CA SER A 48 -6.31 -3.88 -7.35
C SER A 48 -6.79 -5.26 -6.91
N ASP A 49 -5.96 -6.29 -7.11
CA ASP A 49 -6.22 -7.67 -6.71
C ASP A 49 -6.26 -7.84 -5.20
N PHE A 50 -5.37 -7.14 -4.48
CA PHE A 50 -5.48 -7.06 -3.03
C PHE A 50 -6.84 -6.44 -2.73
N PHE A 51 -7.06 -5.13 -2.89
CA PHE A 51 -8.28 -4.46 -2.44
C PHE A 51 -9.59 -4.90 -3.09
N GLY A 52 -9.57 -5.72 -4.14
CA GLY A 52 -10.76 -6.13 -4.88
C GLY A 52 -11.44 -4.94 -5.56
N VAL A 53 -10.64 -4.01 -6.07
CA VAL A 53 -11.08 -2.76 -6.70
C VAL A 53 -10.59 -2.73 -8.14
N TYR A 54 -11.23 -1.96 -9.02
CA TYR A 54 -10.78 -1.83 -10.41
C TYR A 54 -9.71 -0.76 -10.62
N SER A 55 -9.62 0.24 -9.72
CA SER A 55 -8.61 1.30 -9.79
C SER A 55 -8.40 2.03 -8.46
N VAL A 56 -7.27 2.73 -8.37
CA VAL A 56 -6.97 3.73 -7.34
C VAL A 56 -7.35 5.11 -7.86
N GLU A 57 -8.22 5.83 -7.15
CA GLU A 57 -8.67 7.17 -7.51
C GLU A 57 -8.14 8.22 -6.53
N PHE A 58 -7.54 9.27 -7.08
CA PHE A 58 -7.02 10.41 -6.32
C PHE A 58 -7.98 11.59 -6.41
N PRO A 59 -8.11 12.40 -5.35
CA PRO A 59 -8.88 13.62 -5.41
C PRO A 59 -8.19 14.66 -6.30
N ASP A 60 -8.98 15.60 -6.82
CA ASP A 60 -8.43 16.70 -7.62
C ASP A 60 -7.53 17.64 -6.79
N SER A 61 -6.90 18.60 -7.48
CA SER A 61 -5.94 19.56 -6.92
C SER A 61 -4.61 18.88 -6.53
N CYS A 62 -4.17 18.94 -5.28
CA CYS A 62 -2.87 18.38 -4.89
C CYS A 62 -2.81 16.85 -4.93
N GLY A 63 -3.96 16.18 -4.99
CA GLY A 63 -4.00 14.76 -5.29
C GLY A 63 -3.49 14.43 -6.68
N ASN A 64 -3.40 15.39 -7.61
CA ASN A 64 -2.77 15.18 -8.92
C ASN A 64 -1.27 14.89 -8.80
N VAL A 65 -0.54 15.56 -7.90
CA VAL A 65 0.90 15.29 -7.71
C VAL A 65 1.09 13.91 -7.09
N ALA A 66 0.22 13.54 -6.13
CA ALA A 66 0.21 12.20 -5.58
C ALA A 66 -0.13 11.14 -6.65
N ARG A 67 -1.09 11.42 -7.53
CA ARG A 67 -1.43 10.56 -8.67
C ARG A 67 -0.22 10.39 -9.60
N ASP A 68 0.43 11.47 -10.02
CA ASP A 68 1.58 11.39 -10.92
C ASP A 68 2.73 10.57 -10.31
N LEU A 69 2.99 10.75 -9.01
CA LEU A 69 4.01 9.98 -8.29
C LEU A 69 3.64 8.49 -8.17
N TYR A 70 2.37 8.22 -7.85
CA TYR A 70 1.83 6.86 -7.83
C TYR A 70 1.97 6.21 -9.21
N ASP A 71 1.53 6.89 -10.26
CA ASP A 71 1.49 6.35 -11.62
C ASP A 71 2.89 6.00 -12.14
N ASN A 72 3.88 6.83 -11.79
CA ASN A 72 5.28 6.64 -12.15
C ASN A 72 5.90 5.35 -11.57
N VAL A 73 5.33 4.80 -10.50
CA VAL A 73 5.80 3.58 -9.86
C VAL A 73 4.84 2.42 -10.10
N ALA A 74 3.54 2.65 -9.89
CA ALA A 74 2.56 1.60 -9.79
C ALA A 74 2.22 0.93 -11.12
N PHE A 75 2.28 1.66 -12.23
CA PHE A 75 2.01 1.11 -13.58
C PHE A 75 3.27 0.60 -14.29
N ARG A 76 4.43 0.61 -13.63
CA ARG A 76 5.63 -0.03 -14.19
C ARG A 76 5.58 -1.52 -13.97
N SER A 77 6.03 -2.26 -14.98
CA SER A 77 6.23 -3.70 -14.87
C SER A 77 7.21 -3.99 -13.74
N ILE A 78 6.87 -4.97 -12.89
CA ILE A 78 7.75 -5.43 -11.83
C ILE A 78 8.63 -6.56 -12.37
N ASP A 79 9.93 -6.51 -12.05
CA ASP A 79 10.87 -7.55 -12.46
C ASP A 79 10.90 -8.73 -11.47
N ASP A 80 10.80 -8.44 -10.18
CA ASP A 80 10.84 -9.43 -9.09
C ASP A 80 10.01 -8.90 -7.91
N THR A 81 9.29 -9.79 -7.24
CA THR A 81 8.52 -9.50 -6.04
C THR A 81 8.73 -10.56 -4.98
N ALA A 82 8.94 -10.13 -3.73
CA ALA A 82 8.94 -11.02 -2.57
C ALA A 82 8.14 -10.40 -1.44
N GLY A 83 7.17 -11.14 -0.91
CA GLY A 83 6.26 -10.59 0.09
C GLY A 83 5.50 -11.63 0.88
N PHE A 84 4.70 -11.14 1.82
CA PHE A 84 3.75 -11.93 2.58
C PHE A 84 2.38 -11.27 2.57
N ALA A 85 1.33 -12.07 2.71
CA ALA A 85 -0.03 -11.60 2.92
C ALA A 85 -0.76 -12.43 3.98
N THR A 86 -1.56 -11.79 4.82
CA THR A 86 -2.44 -12.47 5.77
C THR A 86 -3.81 -12.76 5.17
N PRO A 87 -4.46 -13.89 5.49
CA PRO A 87 -5.83 -14.15 5.09
C PRO A 87 -6.83 -13.44 6.02
N GLY A 88 -8.04 -13.14 5.52
CA GLY A 88 -9.14 -12.60 6.33
C GLY A 88 -9.75 -11.29 5.80
N ASN A 89 -10.77 -10.81 6.51
CA ASN A 89 -11.44 -9.53 6.20
C ASN A 89 -10.52 -8.34 6.53
N GLU A 90 -9.86 -8.41 7.68
CA GLU A 90 -8.71 -7.57 8.01
C GLU A 90 -7.46 -8.31 7.52
N ARG A 91 -6.67 -7.64 6.69
CA ARG A 91 -5.48 -8.26 6.10
C ARG A 91 -4.39 -7.25 5.87
N ILE A 92 -3.18 -7.75 5.99
CA ILE A 92 -1.94 -7.02 5.76
C ILE A 92 -1.20 -7.75 4.65
N ALA A 93 -0.69 -7.01 3.67
CA ALA A 93 0.28 -7.50 2.72
C ALA A 93 1.48 -6.56 2.68
N SER A 94 2.68 -7.12 2.62
CA SER A 94 3.92 -6.36 2.43
C SER A 94 4.71 -7.03 1.31
N ILE A 95 5.10 -6.24 0.32
CA ILE A 95 5.73 -6.71 -0.91
C ILE A 95 6.97 -5.86 -1.16
N ASN A 96 8.13 -6.50 -1.19
CA ASN A 96 9.33 -5.92 -1.74
C ASN A 96 9.32 -6.12 -3.25
N PHE A 97 9.68 -5.08 -4.00
CA PHE A 97 9.70 -5.14 -5.46
C PHE A 97 10.94 -4.47 -6.04
N VAL A 98 11.27 -4.91 -7.25
CA VAL A 98 12.34 -4.32 -8.08
C VAL A 98 11.75 -3.85 -9.41
N ILE A 99 12.12 -2.62 -9.81
CA ILE A 99 11.78 -2.05 -11.11
C ILE A 99 13.08 -1.72 -11.86
N ASP A 100 13.07 -1.93 -13.17
CA ASP A 100 14.18 -1.62 -14.09
C ASP A 100 15.47 -2.38 -13.71
N ARG A 101 15.38 -3.72 -13.55
CA ARG A 101 16.48 -4.68 -13.33
C ARG A 101 17.49 -4.28 -12.25
N THR A 102 17.01 -3.68 -11.15
CA THR A 102 17.71 -3.22 -9.92
C THR A 102 17.93 -1.70 -9.76
N GLU A 103 17.46 -0.86 -10.68
CA GLU A 103 17.61 0.61 -10.50
C GLU A 103 16.75 1.20 -9.40
N ARG A 104 15.56 0.62 -9.16
CA ARG A 104 14.66 1.02 -8.09
C ARG A 104 14.23 -0.17 -7.28
N ILE A 105 14.41 -0.07 -5.97
CA ILE A 105 13.99 -1.07 -5.00
C ILE A 105 12.96 -0.40 -4.10
N GLY A 106 11.86 -1.09 -3.83
CA GLY A 106 10.81 -0.52 -3.00
C GLY A 106 10.07 -1.55 -2.17
N THR A 107 9.26 -1.02 -1.26
CA THR A 107 8.31 -1.77 -0.45
C THR A 107 6.92 -1.20 -0.68
N LEU A 108 5.94 -2.10 -0.82
CA LEU A 108 4.53 -1.82 -0.89
C LEU A 108 3.87 -2.53 0.30
N ASP A 109 3.37 -1.75 1.25
CA ASP A 109 2.56 -2.22 2.36
C ASP A 109 1.09 -1.88 2.10
N MET A 110 0.21 -2.84 2.29
CA MET A 110 -1.22 -2.71 2.09
C MET A 110 -1.95 -3.25 3.31
N LEU A 111 -2.92 -2.48 3.79
CA LEU A 111 -3.73 -2.84 4.94
C LEU A 111 -5.21 -2.64 4.60
N ARG A 112 -6.03 -3.66 4.83
CA ARG A 112 -7.49 -3.57 4.86
C ARG A 112 -7.95 -3.60 6.31
N MET A 113 -8.71 -2.59 6.72
CA MET A 113 -9.20 -2.37 8.08
C MET A 113 -10.72 -2.52 8.12
N SER A 114 -11.29 -2.77 9.31
CA SER A 114 -12.75 -2.69 9.51
C SER A 114 -13.28 -1.30 9.15
N PRO A 115 -14.45 -1.18 8.47
CA PRO A 115 -15.01 0.10 8.04
C PRO A 115 -15.48 1.05 9.15
N ASP A 116 -15.38 0.66 10.43
CA ASP A 116 -15.92 1.41 11.56
C ASP A 116 -15.27 2.79 11.77
N THR A 117 -14.09 3.05 11.19
CA THR A 117 -13.31 4.29 11.35
C THR A 117 -13.38 5.24 10.15
N GLY A 118 -14.29 5.02 9.21
CA GLY A 118 -14.49 5.88 8.05
C GLY A 118 -13.51 5.62 6.90
N GLU A 119 -12.22 5.44 7.16
CA GLU A 119 -11.26 4.86 6.21
C GLU A 119 -11.08 3.38 6.52
N ASN A 120 -11.06 2.55 5.48
CA ASN A 120 -11.01 1.09 5.62
C ASN A 120 -9.81 0.46 4.89
N ALA A 121 -8.92 1.28 4.34
CA ALA A 121 -7.77 0.80 3.61
C ALA A 121 -6.60 1.79 3.61
N MET A 122 -5.38 1.25 3.53
CA MET A 122 -4.13 2.00 3.46
C MET A 122 -3.17 1.35 2.46
N ILE A 123 -2.48 2.19 1.70
CA ILE A 123 -1.32 1.85 0.85
C ILE A 123 -0.13 2.66 1.37
N SER A 124 0.99 2.01 1.64
CA SER A 124 2.30 2.65 1.91
C SER A 124 3.28 2.17 0.85
N LEU A 125 3.85 3.09 0.10
CA LEU A 125 4.78 2.85 -0.99
C LEU A 125 6.08 3.58 -0.68
N ASN A 126 7.16 2.84 -0.50
CA ASN A 126 8.51 3.39 -0.40
C ASN A 126 9.34 2.89 -1.57
N VAL A 127 10.03 3.80 -2.27
CA VAL A 127 10.93 3.49 -3.36
C VAL A 127 12.21 4.25 -3.17
N GLU A 128 13.33 3.54 -3.30
CA GLU A 128 14.66 4.12 -3.36
C GLU A 128 15.33 3.79 -4.68
N SER A 129 16.12 4.74 -5.17
CA SER A 129 17.01 4.57 -6.32
C SER A 129 18.37 5.17 -5.99
N ALA A 130 19.41 4.39 -6.22
CA ALA A 130 20.79 4.83 -6.04
C ALA A 130 21.30 5.45 -7.35
N VAL A 131 21.48 6.77 -7.38
CA VAL A 131 22.16 7.43 -8.51
C VAL A 131 23.62 7.64 -8.15
N TRP A 132 24.50 6.95 -8.89
CA TRP A 132 25.94 7.11 -8.72
C TRP A 132 26.40 8.44 -9.33
N VAL A 133 26.63 9.44 -8.49
CA VAL A 133 27.28 10.70 -8.92
C VAL A 133 28.74 10.60 -8.52
N ALA A 134 29.66 10.90 -9.46
CA ALA A 134 31.09 10.88 -9.16
C ALA A 134 31.37 11.71 -7.90
N ARG A 135 31.89 11.02 -6.85
CA ARG A 135 32.24 11.55 -5.52
C ARG A 135 31.09 11.76 -4.49
N ASN A 136 29.82 11.50 -4.81
CA ASN A 136 28.70 11.54 -3.85
C ASN A 136 27.57 10.56 -4.24
N VAL A 137 27.07 9.75 -3.30
CA VAL A 137 25.83 8.99 -3.53
C VAL A 137 24.65 9.93 -3.36
N ARG A 138 23.83 10.12 -4.41
CA ARG A 138 22.53 10.79 -4.26
C ARG A 138 21.47 9.71 -4.12
N HIS A 139 20.86 9.65 -2.95
CA HIS A 139 19.67 8.82 -2.72
C HIS A 139 18.47 9.58 -3.28
N ASN A 140 17.91 9.08 -4.38
CA ASN A 140 16.60 9.49 -4.83
C ASN A 140 15.60 8.57 -4.15
N PHE A 141 14.69 9.12 -3.38
CA PHE A 141 13.64 8.35 -2.73
C PHE A 141 12.26 8.93 -3.05
N MET A 142 11.25 8.10 -2.89
CA MET A 142 9.86 8.49 -2.90
C MET A 142 9.16 7.67 -1.82
N ALA A 143 8.54 8.34 -0.86
CA ALA A 143 7.68 7.71 0.13
C ALA A 143 6.26 8.22 -0.06
N MET A 144 5.25 7.37 0.02
CA MET A 144 3.86 7.75 -0.13
C MET A 144 2.97 6.88 0.74
N ASP A 145 2.18 7.50 1.61
CA ASP A 145 1.11 6.81 2.32
C ASP A 145 -0.23 7.37 1.88
N LEU A 146 -1.14 6.50 1.49
CA LEU A 146 -2.48 6.81 1.03
C LEU A 146 -3.47 6.06 1.90
N PHE A 147 -4.48 6.76 2.38
CA PHE A 147 -5.57 6.17 3.11
C PHE A 147 -6.87 6.49 2.39
N GLY A 148 -7.80 5.55 2.45
CA GLY A 148 -8.99 5.63 1.61
C GLY A 148 -10.10 4.69 1.99
N ARG A 149 -11.11 4.72 1.13
CA ARG A 149 -12.29 3.86 1.17
C ARG A 149 -12.28 2.92 -0.02
N THR A 150 -12.47 1.65 0.26
CA THR A 150 -12.61 0.59 -0.74
C THR A 150 -14.09 0.28 -0.93
N ALA A 151 -14.56 0.47 -2.15
CA ALA A 151 -15.84 -0.01 -2.67
C ALA A 151 -15.57 -0.68 -4.03
N ASP A 152 -16.05 -0.11 -5.14
CA ASP A 152 -15.62 -0.54 -6.49
C ASP A 152 -14.22 0.02 -6.84
N VAL A 153 -13.86 1.15 -6.23
CA VAL A 153 -12.54 1.81 -6.30
C VAL A 153 -11.90 1.92 -4.93
N PHE A 154 -10.57 2.08 -4.91
CA PHE A 154 -9.88 2.67 -3.76
C PHE A 154 -9.89 4.18 -3.94
N TYR A 155 -10.80 4.88 -3.26
CA TYR A 155 -10.84 6.33 -3.29
C TYR A 155 -9.98 6.91 -2.16
N VAL A 156 -8.91 7.62 -2.53
CA VAL A 156 -7.97 8.25 -1.60
C VAL A 156 -8.63 9.44 -0.90
N THR A 157 -8.74 9.40 0.42
CA THR A 157 -9.32 10.48 1.25
C THR A 157 -8.28 11.30 1.98
N ARG A 158 -7.11 10.73 2.25
CA ARG A 158 -5.95 11.47 2.73
C ARG A 158 -4.69 10.81 2.24
N GLY A 159 -3.62 11.57 2.23
CA GLY A 159 -2.32 10.99 1.99
C GLY A 159 -1.20 11.93 2.30
N ARG A 160 -0.01 11.36 2.23
CA ARG A 160 1.24 12.10 2.28
C ARG A 160 2.19 11.53 1.26
N PHE A 161 3.06 12.38 0.74
CA PHE A 161 4.17 11.94 -0.06
C PHE A 161 5.40 12.78 0.25
N SER A 162 6.56 12.14 0.18
CA SER A 162 7.85 12.74 0.44
C SER A 162 8.81 12.37 -0.68
N THR A 163 9.53 13.38 -1.14
CA THR A 163 10.59 13.32 -2.15
C THR A 163 11.78 14.12 -1.63
N PRO A 164 12.98 13.97 -2.21
CA PRO A 164 14.15 14.81 -1.91
C PRO A 164 13.89 16.32 -1.89
N SER A 165 12.88 16.80 -2.61
CA SER A 165 12.60 18.23 -2.78
C SER A 165 11.32 18.69 -2.08
N ILE A 166 10.40 17.80 -1.73
CA ILE A 166 9.05 18.18 -1.29
C ILE A 166 8.51 17.14 -0.32
N ASP A 167 7.97 17.60 0.81
CA ASP A 167 7.02 16.85 1.65
C ASP A 167 5.64 17.47 1.51
N CYS A 168 4.62 16.66 1.26
CA CYS A 168 3.24 17.11 1.18
C CYS A 168 2.32 16.21 2.00
N PHE A 169 1.30 16.84 2.58
CA PHE A 169 0.15 16.22 3.22
C PHE A 169 -1.11 16.72 2.56
N PHE A 170 -2.11 15.87 2.40
CA PHE A 170 -3.42 16.28 1.92
C PHE A 170 -4.55 15.51 2.59
N VAL A 171 -5.69 16.18 2.74
CA VAL A 171 -6.94 15.60 3.23
C VAL A 171 -8.10 16.05 2.34
N VAL A 172 -9.06 15.16 2.13
CA VAL A 172 -10.32 15.42 1.44
C VAL A 172 -11.40 15.55 2.49
N HIS A 173 -12.03 16.71 2.54
CA HIS A 173 -13.14 16.98 3.44
C HIS A 173 -14.28 17.69 2.68
N LYS A 174 -15.50 17.14 2.78
CA LYS A 174 -16.71 17.69 2.12
C LYS A 174 -16.51 18.01 0.62
N GLY A 175 -15.81 17.13 -0.10
CA GLY A 175 -15.55 17.29 -1.55
C GLY A 175 -14.47 18.32 -1.89
N ARG A 176 -13.68 18.80 -0.92
CA ARG A 176 -12.54 19.68 -1.15
C ARG A 176 -11.25 19.05 -0.65
N THR A 177 -10.18 19.23 -1.42
CA THR A 177 -8.82 18.80 -1.05
C THR A 177 -8.06 19.98 -0.45
N VAL A 178 -7.56 19.82 0.77
CA VAL A 178 -6.64 20.78 1.41
C VAL A 178 -5.28 20.13 1.54
N CYS A 179 -4.24 20.92 1.29
CA CYS A 179 -2.88 20.43 1.19
C CYS A 179 -1.91 21.36 1.89
N ASP A 180 -0.89 20.77 2.48
CA ASP A 180 0.22 21.48 3.09
C ASP A 180 1.51 20.86 2.57
N CYS A 181 2.30 21.67 1.85
CA CYS A 181 3.49 21.22 1.15
C CYS A 181 4.68 22.08 1.55
N LYS A 182 5.76 21.42 1.97
CA LYS A 182 7.03 22.03 2.32
C LYS A 182 8.09 21.66 1.29
N VAL A 183 8.66 22.68 0.65
CA VAL A 183 9.75 22.52 -0.31
C VAL A 183 11.09 22.60 0.40
N HIS A 184 11.99 21.68 0.08
CA HIS A 184 13.34 21.60 0.60
C HIS A 184 14.35 21.97 -0.49
N SER A 185 15.45 22.63 -0.10
CA SER A 185 16.57 22.86 -1.02
C SER A 185 17.40 21.58 -1.17
N ILE A 186 17.63 21.15 -2.40
CA ILE A 186 18.40 19.93 -2.74
C ILE A 186 19.89 20.04 -2.30
N SER A 187 20.34 21.22 -1.86
CA SER A 187 21.73 21.57 -1.58
C SER A 187 22.37 20.91 -0.36
N GLY A 188 21.80 19.84 0.22
CA GLY A 188 22.33 19.26 1.46
C GLY A 188 21.95 17.81 1.77
N ILE A 189 21.55 16.99 0.78
CA ILE A 189 21.25 15.56 1.04
C ILE A 189 22.57 14.78 1.19
N SER A 190 23.25 15.02 2.30
CA SER A 190 24.24 14.12 2.87
C SER A 190 23.59 13.46 4.08
N VAL A 191 23.17 12.21 3.89
CA VAL A 191 22.82 11.26 4.95
C VAL A 191 21.63 11.67 5.83
N ALA A 192 20.45 11.18 5.46
CA ALA A 192 19.43 10.78 6.42
C ALA A 192 18.66 9.63 5.76
N GLY A 193 18.64 8.46 6.40
CA GLY A 193 17.75 7.37 6.00
C GLY A 193 16.30 7.87 5.98
N ILE A 194 15.44 7.17 5.24
CA ILE A 194 14.01 7.46 5.12
C ILE A 194 13.43 7.70 6.52
N THR A 195 13.24 8.96 6.91
CA THR A 195 12.39 9.29 8.05
C THR A 195 11.00 9.51 7.49
N SER A 196 10.28 8.40 7.38
CA SER A 196 8.83 8.37 7.31
C SER A 196 8.29 9.04 8.60
N TYR A 197 8.31 10.37 8.67
CA TYR A 197 7.69 11.09 9.78
C TYR A 197 6.19 11.12 9.51
N ASN A 198 5.48 10.12 10.05
CA ASN A 198 4.03 10.24 10.15
C ASN A 198 3.74 11.44 11.05
N PRO A 199 3.10 12.50 10.54
CA PRO A 199 2.67 13.58 11.41
C PRO A 199 1.66 12.98 12.40
N PRO A 200 1.64 13.47 13.65
CA PRO A 200 0.64 13.04 14.63
C PRO A 200 -0.77 13.27 14.05
N ASP A 201 -1.72 12.43 14.43
CA ASP A 201 -3.11 12.49 13.92
C ASP A 201 -3.73 13.89 14.06
N GLU A 202 -3.36 14.60 15.12
CA GLU A 202 -3.73 16.01 15.39
C GLU A 202 -3.42 16.96 14.21
N TYR A 203 -2.41 16.67 13.40
CA TYR A 203 -2.08 17.48 12.23
C TYR A 203 -3.15 17.37 11.13
N TYR A 204 -3.74 16.17 10.96
CA TYR A 204 -4.86 15.99 10.04
C TYR A 204 -6.12 16.70 10.54
N ASP A 205 -6.32 16.79 11.85
CA ASP A 205 -7.42 17.59 12.42
C ASP A 205 -7.27 19.08 12.08
N ILE A 206 -6.05 19.62 12.13
CA ILE A 206 -5.77 21.01 11.70
C ILE A 206 -6.07 21.18 10.20
N LEU A 207 -5.72 20.21 9.35
CA LEU A 207 -6.03 20.26 7.92
C LEU A 207 -7.54 20.16 7.67
N MET A 208 -8.26 19.34 8.44
CA MET A 208 -9.71 19.25 8.40
C MET A 208 -10.35 20.57 8.84
N GLU A 209 -9.89 21.18 9.93
CA GLU A 209 -10.37 22.51 10.39
C GLU A 209 -10.15 23.58 9.30
N ARG A 210 -8.98 23.60 8.66
CA ARG A 210 -8.70 24.52 7.53
C ARG A 210 -9.68 24.28 6.37
N ALA A 211 -9.99 23.02 6.07
CA ALA A 211 -10.98 22.68 5.05
C ALA A 211 -12.39 23.18 5.43
N GLU A 212 -12.75 23.10 6.71
CA GLU A 212 -14.02 23.60 7.23
C GLU A 212 -14.11 25.13 7.17
N ILE A 213 -13.08 25.86 7.62
CA ILE A 213 -13.04 27.32 7.57
C ILE A 213 -13.18 27.84 6.13
N ALA A 214 -12.46 27.23 5.19
CA ALA A 214 -12.53 27.60 3.77
C ALA A 214 -13.91 27.26 3.14
N SER A 215 -14.68 26.35 3.74
CA SER A 215 -16.02 25.97 3.30
C SER A 215 -17.14 26.86 3.88
N SER A 216 -16.83 27.65 4.92
CA SER A 216 -17.80 28.60 5.49
C SER A 216 -18.02 29.76 4.52
N PRO A 217 -19.26 30.07 4.12
CA PRO A 217 -19.53 31.24 3.30
C PRO A 217 -19.03 32.47 4.05
N ARG A 218 -18.19 33.29 3.40
CA ARG A 218 -17.83 34.61 3.91
C ARG A 218 -19.13 35.29 4.36
N MET A 219 -19.29 35.54 5.64
CA MET A 219 -20.26 36.52 6.10
C MET A 219 -19.88 37.81 5.39
N THR A 220 -20.66 38.18 4.38
CA THR A 220 -20.66 39.53 3.85
C THR A 220 -21.02 40.43 5.02
N VAL A 221 -20.01 41.13 5.54
CA VAL A 221 -20.22 42.26 6.42
C VAL A 221 -20.94 43.30 5.57
N ASN A 222 -22.25 43.45 5.82
CA ASN A 222 -23.05 44.56 5.29
C ASN A 222 -22.62 45.87 5.93
#